data_AF-A0A354C3C4-F1
#
_entry.id   AF-A0A354C3C4-F1
#
_cell.length_a   1.000
_cell.length_b   1.000
_cell.length_c   1.000
_cell.angle_alpha   90.00
_cell.angle_beta   90.00
_cell.angle_gamma   90.00
#
_symmetry.space_group_name_H-M   'P 1'
#
loop_
_entity.id
_entity.type
_entity.pdbx_description
1 polymer ?
#
loop_
_entity_poly.entity_id
_entity_poly.type
_entity_poly.pdbx_seq_one_letter_code
_entity_poly.pdbx_strand_id
1 'polypeptide(L)' 'MPIIYDDEKSYLFHDKDTPDKCFMCSKNTATLLVFRQIASMKLVHLCQDCICDNLGDYLLDNTRPWLGEKGKFG' A
#
# COMPACT_ATOMS: atom_id res chain seq x y z
N MET A 1 -17.42 17.86 -14.73
CA MET A 1 -16.95 16.52 -15.12
C MET A 1 -16.60 15.78 -13.84
N PRO A 2 -17.31 14.71 -13.46
CA PRO A 2 -16.95 13.96 -12.26
C PRO A 2 -15.57 13.33 -12.45
N ILE A 3 -14.71 13.40 -11.43
CA ILE A 3 -13.43 12.69 -11.43
C ILE A 3 -13.76 11.20 -11.29
N ILE A 4 -13.61 10.47 -12.40
CA ILE A 4 -13.68 9.00 -12.39
C ILE A 4 -12.28 8.54 -12.07
N TYR A 5 -12.03 8.12 -10.84
CA TYR A 5 -10.80 7.44 -10.48
C TYR A 5 -10.84 6.05 -11.14
N ASP A 6 -9.84 5.68 -11.96
CA ASP A 6 -9.61 4.27 -12.36
C ASP A 6 -8.94 3.58 -11.16
N ASP A 7 -9.70 3.50 -10.08
CA ASP A 7 -9.29 3.13 -8.74
C ASP A 7 -8.84 1.68 -8.68
N GLU A 8 -9.56 0.75 -9.29
CA GLU A 8 -9.23 -0.67 -9.20
C GLU A 8 -7.84 -1.02 -9.76
N LYS A 9 -7.42 -0.41 -10.88
CA LYS A 9 -6.09 -0.65 -11.46
C LYS A 9 -4.97 0.07 -10.71
N SER A 10 -5.30 1.15 -10.02
CA SER A 10 -4.32 1.98 -9.31
C SER A 10 -3.82 1.30 -8.03
N TYR A 11 -4.58 0.36 -7.46
CA TYR A 11 -4.25 -0.34 -6.20
C TYR A 11 -3.90 -1.82 -6.38
N LEU A 12 -3.28 -2.17 -7.51
CA LEU A 12 -2.81 -3.53 -7.76
C LEU A 12 -1.62 -3.87 -6.84
N PHE A 13 -1.76 -4.96 -6.09
CA PHE A 13 -0.67 -5.52 -5.31
C PHE A 13 0.30 -6.30 -6.20
N HIS A 14 1.55 -6.38 -5.79
CA HIS A 14 2.55 -7.20 -6.46
C HIS A 14 2.14 -8.67 -6.42
N ASP A 15 2.34 -9.41 -7.51
CA ASP A 15 1.85 -10.80 -7.66
C ASP A 15 2.50 -11.80 -6.69
N LYS A 16 3.52 -11.35 -5.95
CA LYS A 16 4.28 -12.13 -4.95
C LYS A 16 4.03 -11.63 -3.53
N ASP A 17 3.25 -10.56 -3.39
CA ASP A 17 2.94 -9.97 -2.11
C ASP A 17 1.93 -10.86 -1.36
N THR A 18 2.05 -10.88 -0.03
CA THR A 18 1.11 -11.59 0.83
C THR A 18 0.79 -10.71 2.04
N PRO A 19 -0.50 -10.42 2.33
CA PRO A 19 -0.86 -9.46 3.37
C PRO A 19 -0.38 -9.76 4.80
N ASP A 20 0.00 -11.00 5.08
CA ASP A 20 0.45 -11.47 6.40
C ASP A 20 1.98 -11.45 6.56
N LYS A 21 2.74 -11.11 5.49
CA LYS A 21 4.20 -11.17 5.49
C LYS A 21 4.80 -9.93 4.84
N CYS A 22 5.97 -9.53 5.34
CA CYS A 22 6.76 -8.51 4.67
C CYS A 22 7.21 -9.03 3.29
N PHE A 23 6.93 -8.26 2.24
CA PHE A 23 7.31 -8.55 0.85
C PHE A 23 8.81 -8.81 0.67
N MET A 24 9.65 -8.16 1.47
CA MET A 24 11.11 -8.33 1.39
C MET A 24 11.63 -9.47 2.27
N CYS A 25 11.37 -9.44 3.57
CA CYS A 25 11.98 -10.40 4.50
C CYS A 25 11.11 -11.64 4.79
N SER A 26 9.88 -11.70 4.25
CA SER A 26 8.90 -12.77 4.44
C SER A 26 8.49 -13.02 5.90
N LYS A 27 8.94 -12.20 6.85
CA LYS A 27 8.56 -12.31 8.26
C LYS A 27 7.12 -11.84 8.43
N ASN A 28 6.36 -12.59 9.22
CA ASN A 28 5.10 -12.12 9.76
C ASN A 28 5.40 -11.14 10.90
N THR A 29 4.77 -9.98 10.85
CA THR A 29 4.92 -8.94 11.87
C THR A 29 3.54 -8.40 12.21
N ALA A 30 3.33 -7.98 13.46
CA ALA A 30 2.05 -7.43 13.89
C ALA A 30 1.68 -6.12 13.17
N THR A 31 2.64 -5.45 12.51
CA THR A 31 2.42 -4.16 11.85
C THR A 31 3.10 -4.14 10.49
N LEU A 32 2.33 -4.53 9.48
CA LEU A 32 2.69 -4.34 8.08
C LEU A 32 2.00 -3.09 7.55
N LEU A 33 2.76 -2.31 6.78
CA LEU A 33 2.29 -1.08 6.15
C LEU A 33 2.30 -1.26 4.64
N VAL A 34 1.34 -0.63 3.97
CA VAL A 34 1.22 -0.70 2.51
C VAL A 34 2.04 0.43 1.89
N PHE A 35 2.97 0.05 1.02
CA PHE A 35 3.80 0.96 0.25
C PHE A 35 3.69 0.65 -1.24
N ARG A 36 3.91 1.65 -2.08
CA ARG A 36 4.04 1.50 -3.52
C ARG A 36 5.51 1.30 -3.87
N GLN A 37 5.85 0.16 -4.47
CA GLN A 37 7.17 -0.07 -5.02
C GLN A 37 7.33 0.73 -6.32
N ILE A 38 8.35 1.58 -6.41
CA ILE A 38 8.55 2.49 -7.54
C ILE A 38 8.79 1.71 -8.84
N ALA A 39 9.60 0.65 -8.79
CA ALA A 39 9.99 -0.11 -9.97
C ALA A 39 8.82 -0.77 -10.70
N SER A 40 7.83 -1.28 -9.96
CA SER A 40 6.66 -1.97 -10.52
C SER A 40 5.40 -1.12 -10.51
N MET A 41 5.42 0.00 -9.78
CA MET A 41 4.25 0.81 -9.43
C MET A 41 3.14 0.00 -8.74
N LYS A 42 3.43 -1.19 -8.20
CA LYS A 42 2.48 -2.03 -7.48
C LYS A 42 2.59 -1.82 -5.96
N LEU A 43 1.52 -2.15 -5.24
CA LEU A 43 1.49 -2.13 -3.79
C LEU A 43 2.13 -3.37 -3.19
N VAL A 44 2.77 -3.20 -2.03
CA VAL A 44 3.38 -4.27 -1.23
C VAL A 44 3.19 -4.03 0.26
N HIS A 45 3.21 -5.08 1.06
CA HIS A 45 3.22 -5.02 2.52
C HIS A 45 4.67 -5.07 3.03
N LEU A 46 5.10 -4.06 3.78
CA LEU A 46 6.45 -4.00 4.36
C LEU A 46 6.40 -3.83 5.87
N CYS A 47 7.34 -4.46 6.56
CA CYS A 47 7.62 -4.14 7.96
C CYS A 47 8.46 -2.86 8.06
N GLN A 48 8.46 -2.26 9.25
CA GLN A 48 9.18 -1.02 9.53
C GLN A 48 10.68 -1.11 9.22
N ASP A 49 11.34 -2.20 9.61
CA ASP A 49 12.79 -2.36 9.39
C ASP A 49 13.11 -2.33 7.87
N CYS A 50 12.37 -3.11 7.09
CA CYS A 50 12.58 -3.21 5.65
C CYS A 50 12.32 -1.90 4.91
N ILE A 51 11.31 -1.12 5.29
CA ILE A 51 11.09 0.19 4.66
C ILE A 51 12.21 1.17 5.02
N CYS A 52 12.63 1.24 6.28
CA CYS A 52 13.69 2.15 6.72
C CYS A 52 15.00 1.92 5.95
N ASP A 53 15.35 0.66 5.69
CA ASP A 53 16.57 0.31 4.96
C ASP A 53 16.48 0.57 3.44
N ASN A 54 15.27 0.73 2.89
CA ASN A 54 15.03 0.79 1.44
C ASN A 54 14.11 1.96 1.03
N LEU A 55 14.05 3.04 1.83
CA LEU A 55 13.13 4.17 1.65
C LEU A 55 13.12 4.76 0.22
N GLY A 56 14.24 4.69 -0.49
CA GLY A 56 14.36 5.22 -1.86
C GLY A 56 13.60 4.42 -2.94
N ASP A 57 13.26 3.17 -2.68
CA ASP A 57 12.61 2.27 -3.65
C ASP A 57 11.08 2.25 -3.51
N TYR A 58 10.56 2.94 -2.50
CA TYR A 58 9.17 2.86 -2.09
C TYR A 58 8.56 4.23 -1.81
N LEU A 59 7.27 4.35 -2.07
CA LEU A 59 6.47 5.54 -1.75
C LEU A 59 5.35 5.14 -0.80
N LEU A 60 5.11 5.97 0.23
CA LEU A 60 3.92 5.80 1.05
C LEU A 60 2.70 6.16 0.20
N ASP A 61 1.80 5.19 0.01
CA ASP A 61 0.61 5.42 -0.79
C ASP A 61 -0.53 6.02 0.03
N ASN A 62 -0.55 7.36 0.07
CA ASN A 62 -1.63 8.15 0.67
C ASN A 62 -2.67 8.62 -0.37
N THR A 63 -2.69 8.02 -1.57
CA THR A 63 -3.59 8.46 -2.65
C THR A 63 -4.99 7.88 -2.54
N ARG A 64 -5.23 6.94 -1.60
CA ARG A 64 -6.58 6.43 -1.34
C ARG A 64 -7.49 7.56 -0.86
N PRO A 65 -8.66 7.75 -1.50
CA PRO A 65 -9.67 8.66 -0.99
C PRO A 65 -10.00 8.32 0.46
N TRP A 66 -9.86 9.31 1.34
CA TRP A 66 -10.37 9.18 2.70
C TRP A 66 -11.90 9.18 2.63
N LEU A 67 -12.51 8.01 2.82
CA LEU A 67 -13.97 7.85 2.75
C LEU A 67 -14.68 8.35 4.03
N GLY A 68 -13.95 8.89 4.99
CA GLY A 68 -14.46 9.30 6.30
C GLY A 68 -15.03 8.13 7.12
N GLU A 69 -15.60 8.45 8.28
CA GLU A 69 -16.59 7.58 8.90
C GLU A 69 -17.82 7.56 7.99
N LYS A 70 -17.99 6.51 7.20
CA LYS A 70 -19.27 6.26 6.52
C LYS A 70 -20.36 6.12 7.60
N GLY A 71 -21.07 7.19 7.93
CA GLY A 71 -22.28 7.08 8.74
C GLY A 71 -22.76 8.23 9.64
N LYS A 72 -22.34 9.50 9.50
CA LYS A 72 -22.99 10.60 10.24
C LYS A 72 -23.07 11.94 9.47
N PHE A 73 -23.74 11.93 8.32
CA PHE A 73 -24.43 13.13 7.83
C PHE A 73 -25.76 12.67 7.21
N GLY A 74 -26.82 12.80 8.01
CA GLY A 74 -28.18 12.33 7.75
C GLY A 74 -28.92 12.19 9.07
#